data_AF-A0A169C4Q6-F1
#
_entry.id   AF-A0A169C4Q6-F1
#
_cell.length_a   1.000
_cell.length_b   1.000
_cell.length_c   1.000
_cell.angle_alpha   90.00
_cell.angle_beta   90.00
_cell.angle_gamma   90.00
#
_symmetry.space_group_name_H-M   'P 1'
#
loop_
_entity.id
_entity.type
_entity.pdbx_description
1 polymer ?
#
loop_
_entity_poly.entity_id
_entity_poly.type
_entity_poly.pdbx_seq_one_letter_code
_entity_poly.pdbx_strand_id
1 'polypeptide(L)'
;MAAASTRLDLTRRTLTLLDNSYYHWPSEVSEQLETIRSSFLAELSTLDTMANSTDFRDAYYTTFPEATAEQQSAGQEVRYALGIDADTVASCVGHENGVDILTAEKEKREATT
;
A
#
# COMPACT_ATOMS: atom_id res chain seq x y z
N MET A 1 8.93 -1.59 17.08
CA MET A 1 9.23 -2.74 16.20
C MET A 1 7.97 -3.42 15.67
N ALA A 2 7.09 -3.99 16.51
CA ALA A 2 5.89 -4.70 16.03
C ALA A 2 5.03 -3.92 15.00
N ALA A 3 4.73 -2.65 15.24
CA ALA A 3 3.97 -1.83 14.29
C ALA A 3 4.69 -1.63 12.94
N ALA A 4 6.02 -1.46 12.94
CA ALA A 4 6.82 -1.34 11.71
C ALA A 4 6.85 -2.67 10.94
N SER A 5 6.98 -3.80 11.64
CA SER A 5 6.88 -5.14 11.05
C SER A 5 5.51 -5.40 10.43
N THR A 6 4.42 -5.03 11.12
CA THR A 6 3.06 -5.13 10.57
C THR A 6 2.88 -4.25 9.34
N ARG A 7 3.39 -3.00 9.37
CA ARG A 7 3.31 -2.10 8.22
C ARG A 7 4.16 -2.61 7.05
N LEU A 8 5.34 -3.16 7.31
CA LEU A 8 6.20 -3.77 6.30
C LEU A 8 5.50 -4.95 5.60
N ASP A 9 4.87 -5.85 6.36
CA ASP A 9 4.08 -6.95 5.82
C ASP A 9 2.92 -6.44 4.95
N LEU A 10 2.15 -5.49 5.47
CA LEU A 10 1.04 -4.87 4.75
C LEU A 10 1.50 -4.21 3.44
N THR A 11 2.62 -3.49 3.46
CA THR A 11 3.21 -2.88 2.26
C THR A 11 3.61 -3.92 1.23
N ARG A 12 4.27 -5.01 1.64
CA ARG A 12 4.67 -6.10 0.72
C ARG A 12 3.46 -6.78 0.08
N ARG A 13 2.42 -7.04 0.87
CA ARG A 13 1.17 -7.64 0.40
C ARG A 13 0.43 -6.70 -0.56
N THR A 14 0.37 -5.41 -0.24
CA THR A 14 -0.25 -4.40 -1.11
C THR A 14 0.47 -4.29 -2.44
N LEU A 15 1.80 -4.23 -2.46
CA LEU A 15 2.59 -4.22 -3.69
C LEU A 15 2.36 -5.49 -4.53
N THR A 16 2.30 -6.65 -3.87
CA THR A 16 2.01 -7.92 -4.55
C THR A 16 0.63 -7.91 -5.21
N LEU A 17 -0.38 -7.28 -4.58
CA LEU A 17 -1.72 -7.15 -5.15
C LEU A 17 -1.77 -6.14 -6.30
N LEU A 18 -1.06 -5.01 -6.18
CA LEU A 18 -0.95 -4.01 -7.26
C LEU A 18 -0.29 -4.60 -8.52
N ASP A 19 0.73 -5.45 -8.34
CA ASP A 19 1.47 -6.08 -9.44
C ASP A 19 0.78 -7.36 -9.99
N ASN A 20 -0.34 -7.78 -9.40
CA ASN A 20 -1.03 -9.00 -9.80
C ASN A 20 -1.87 -8.77 -11.06
N SER A 21 -1.49 -9.42 -12.15
CA SER A 21 -2.16 -9.32 -13.46
C SER A 21 -3.62 -9.79 -13.47
N TYR A 22 -4.08 -10.51 -12.44
CA TYR A 22 -5.48 -10.90 -12.28
C TYR A 22 -6.38 -9.72 -11.86
N TYR A 23 -5.83 -8.74 -11.15
CA TYR A 23 -6.59 -7.55 -10.74
C TYR A 23 -6.43 -6.45 -11.80
N HIS A 24 -7.47 -6.26 -12.59
CA HIS A 24 -7.49 -5.24 -13.63
C HIS A 24 -8.01 -3.92 -13.08
N TRP A 25 -7.17 -2.90 -13.19
CA TRP A 25 -7.54 -1.53 -12.87
C TRP A 25 -8.09 -0.81 -14.10
N PRO A 26 -9.06 0.10 -13.93
CA PRO A 26 -9.50 0.98 -15.01
C PRO A 26 -8.33 1.79 -15.58
N SER A 27 -8.32 2.02 -16.89
CA SER A 27 -7.21 2.73 -17.55
C SER A 27 -7.08 4.18 -17.09
N GLU A 28 -8.16 4.77 -16.59
CA GLU A 28 -8.20 6.15 -16.12
C GLU A 28 -7.35 6.39 -14.85
N VAL A 29 -6.93 5.32 -14.16
CA VAL A 29 -6.17 5.41 -12.90
C VAL A 29 -4.78 4.78 -12.99
N SER A 30 -4.33 4.33 -14.16
CA SER A 30 -3.07 3.58 -14.28
C SER A 30 -1.84 4.39 -13.85
N GLU A 31 -1.77 5.66 -14.22
CA GLU A 31 -0.66 6.56 -13.87
C GLU A 31 -0.59 6.81 -12.35
N GLN A 32 -1.75 7.04 -11.73
CA GLN A 32 -1.84 7.22 -10.28
C GLN A 32 -1.46 5.94 -9.53
N LEU A 33 -1.82 4.77 -10.07
CA LEU A 33 -1.43 3.49 -9.48
C LEU A 33 0.09 3.25 -9.55
N GLU A 34 0.74 3.61 -10.65
CA GLU A 34 2.21 3.58 -10.75
C GLU A 34 2.85 4.51 -9.70
N THR A 35 2.26 5.70 -9.51
CA THR A 35 2.71 6.66 -8.51
C THR A 35 2.54 6.13 -7.09
N ILE A 36 1.37 5.57 -6.76
CA ILE A 36 1.09 4.93 -5.46
C ILE A 36 2.05 3.77 -5.20
N ARG A 37 2.27 2.92 -6.21
CA ARG A 37 3.22 1.81 -6.15
C ARG A 37 4.64 2.31 -5.85
N SER A 38 5.08 3.37 -6.53
CA SER A 38 6.37 4.01 -6.30
C SER A 38 6.51 4.51 -4.85
N SER A 39 5.46 5.10 -4.29
CA SER A 39 5.43 5.53 -2.88
C SER A 39 5.65 4.36 -1.92
N PHE A 40 4.92 3.25 -2.11
CA PHE A 40 5.10 2.05 -1.28
C PHE A 40 6.52 1.48 -1.36
N LEU A 41 7.13 1.47 -2.55
CA LEU A 41 8.51 1.03 -2.74
C LEU A 41 9.52 1.95 -2.05
N ALA A 42 9.29 3.26 -2.07
CA ALA A 42 10.16 4.22 -1.40
C ALA A 42 10.14 4.04 0.14
N GLU A 43 8.99 3.70 0.72
CA GLU A 43 8.85 3.47 2.16
C GLU A 43 9.47 2.14 2.64
N LEU A 44 9.62 1.13 1.76
CA LEU A 44 10.01 -0.23 2.14
C LEU A 44 11.33 -0.30 2.91
N SER A 45 12.36 0.41 2.45
CA SER A 45 13.69 0.37 3.09
C SER A 45 13.68 0.97 4.50
N THR A 46 12.89 2.03 4.69
CA THR A 46 12.67 2.69 5.98
C THR A 46 11.95 1.75 6.92
N LEU A 47 10.86 1.13 6.46
CA LEU A 47 10.08 0.16 7.24
C LEU A 47 10.91 -1.07 7.62
N ASP A 48 11.72 -1.59 6.71
CA ASP A 48 12.60 -2.73 6.98
C ASP A 48 13.67 -2.38 8.02
N THR A 49 14.29 -1.20 7.91
CA THR A 49 15.23 -0.69 8.92
C THR A 49 14.58 -0.58 10.30
N MET A 50 13.39 0.02 10.39
CA MET A 50 12.67 0.16 11.67
C MET A 50 12.18 -1.17 12.25
N ALA A 51 11.77 -2.11 11.39
CA ALA A 51 11.29 -3.43 11.79
C ALA A 51 12.41 -4.31 12.34
N ASN A 52 13.62 -4.18 11.78
CA ASN A 52 14.78 -5.01 12.12
C ASN A 52 15.77 -4.31 13.08
N SER A 53 15.53 -3.05 13.45
CA SER A 53 16.40 -2.33 14.39
C SER A 53 16.38 -2.97 15.78
N THR A 54 17.55 -3.24 16.34
CA THR A 54 17.70 -3.72 17.72
C THR A 54 17.70 -2.60 18.76
N ASP A 55 17.90 -1.34 18.35
CA ASP A 55 17.92 -0.15 19.20
C ASP A 55 16.73 0.78 18.88
N PHE A 56 16.06 1.29 19.91
CA PHE A 56 15.03 2.31 19.77
C PHE A 56 15.56 3.56 19.07
N ARG A 57 16.80 3.98 19.39
CA ARG A 57 17.44 5.16 18.83
C ARG A 57 17.55 5.08 17.31
N ASP A 58 18.00 3.95 16.79
CA ASP A 58 18.17 3.75 15.34
C ASP A 58 16.82 3.77 14.63
N ALA A 59 15.79 3.15 15.21
CA ALA A 59 14.43 3.23 14.70
C ALA A 59 13.85 4.65 14.78
N TYR A 60 14.14 5.39 15.86
CA TYR A 60 13.63 6.75 16.10
C TYR A 60 14.22 7.78 15.13
N TYR A 61 15.48 7.63 14.75
CA TYR A 61 16.14 8.52 13.80
C TYR A 61 16.01 8.09 12.34
N THR A 62 15.25 7.02 12.05
CA THR A 62 14.94 6.66 10.67
C THR A 62 13.88 7.64 10.12
N THR A 63 14.14 8.20 8.94
CA THR A 63 13.23 9.16 8.30
C THR A 63 12.61 8.55 7.06
N PHE A 64 11.29 8.64 6.94
CA PHE A 64 10.60 8.30 5.70
C PHE A 64 11.01 9.27 4.59
N PRO A 65 11.13 8.80 3.33
CA PRO A 65 11.31 9.69 2.20
C PRO A 65 10.13 10.67 2.11
N GLU A 66 10.43 11.93 1.79
CA GLU A 66 9.38 12.92 1.56
C GLU A 66 8.64 12.56 0.27
N ALA A 67 7.31 12.46 0.38
CA ALA A 67 6.45 12.18 -0.77
C ALA A 67 6.42 13.39 -1.71
N THR A 68 6.56 13.17 -3.02
CA THR A 68 6.38 14.24 -4.01
C THR A 68 4.93 14.74 -4.03
N ALA A 69 4.67 15.88 -4.67
CA ALA A 69 3.32 16.41 -4.79
C ALA A 69 2.37 15.43 -5.49
N GLU A 70 2.86 14.75 -6.52
CA GLU A 70 2.13 13.70 -7.26
C GLU A 70 1.81 12.50 -6.36
N GLN A 71 2.76 12.08 -5.52
CA GLN A 71 2.54 10.99 -4.57
C GLN A 71 1.50 11.36 -3.50
N GLN A 72 1.45 12.61 -3.09
CA GLN A 72 0.48 13.11 -2.13
C GLN A 72 -0.94 13.21 -2.73
N SER A 73 -1.07 13.55 -4.01
CA SER A 73 -2.38 13.71 -4.67
C SER A 73 -2.93 12.43 -5.28
N ALA A 74 -2.08 11.48 -5.70
CA ALA A 74 -2.47 10.30 -6.47
C ALA A 74 -3.65 9.51 -5.87
N GLY A 75 -3.68 9.31 -4.55
CA GLY A 75 -4.78 8.61 -3.89
C GLY A 75 -6.13 9.32 -4.01
N GLN A 76 -6.15 10.65 -3.99
CA GLN A 76 -7.37 11.44 -4.17
C GLN A 76 -7.78 11.51 -5.64
N GLU A 77 -6.83 11.52 -6.56
CA GLU A 77 -7.10 11.46 -7.99
C GLU A 77 -7.74 10.12 -8.39
N VAL A 78 -7.27 8.99 -7.84
CA VAL A 78 -7.93 7.68 -8.02
C VAL A 78 -9.37 7.73 -7.53
N ARG A 79 -9.61 8.31 -6.35
CA ARG A 79 -10.97 8.43 -5.79
C ARG A 79 -11.87 9.24 -6.69
N TYR A 80 -11.39 10.39 -7.15
CA TYR A 80 -12.11 11.26 -8.07
C TYR A 80 -12.45 10.53 -9.38
N ALA A 81 -11.48 9.87 -10.01
CA ALA A 81 -11.67 9.15 -11.27
C ALA A 81 -12.68 8.00 -11.15
N LEU A 82 -12.72 7.32 -10.00
CA LEU A 82 -13.62 6.19 -9.74
C LEU A 82 -14.96 6.61 -9.10
N GLY A 83 -15.17 7.90 -8.84
CA GLY A 83 -16.37 8.40 -8.15
C GLY A 83 -16.49 7.91 -6.70
N ILE A 84 -15.37 7.60 -6.05
CA ILE A 84 -15.30 7.23 -4.63
C ILE A 84 -15.34 8.52 -3.80
N ASP A 85 -16.09 8.49 -2.70
CA ASP A 85 -16.21 9.63 -1.79
C ASP A 85 -14.83 10.10 -1.28
N ALA A 86 -14.64 11.42 -1.17
CA ALA A 86 -13.41 12.01 -0.68
C ALA A 86 -13.17 11.76 0.82
N ASP A 87 -14.24 11.49 1.58
CA ASP A 87 -14.15 11.04 2.97
C ASP A 87 -13.56 9.63 3.01
N THR A 88 -12.24 9.59 3.21
CA THR A 88 -11.45 8.36 3.31
C THR A 88 -11.90 7.45 4.45
N VAL A 89 -12.50 7.98 5.51
CA VAL A 89 -12.96 7.18 6.65
C VAL A 89 -14.29 6.54 6.30
N ALA A 90 -15.26 7.33 5.84
CA ALA A 90 -16.59 6.84 5.50
C ALA A 90 -16.54 5.84 4.33
N SER A 91 -15.77 6.15 3.29
CA SER A 91 -15.62 5.28 2.12
C SER A 91 -14.92 3.94 2.39
N CYS A 92 -14.17 3.83 3.49
CA CYS A 92 -13.49 2.60 3.86
C CYS A 92 -14.30 1.70 4.80
N VAL A 93 -15.47 2.15 5.28
CA VAL A 93 -16.34 1.34 6.14
C VAL A 93 -16.81 0.08 5.39
N GLY A 94 -16.55 -1.10 5.97
CA GLY A 94 -16.83 -2.41 5.35
C GLY A 94 -15.73 -2.90 4.40
N HIS A 95 -14.65 -2.14 4.24
CA HIS A 95 -13.49 -2.48 3.40
C HIS A 95 -12.17 -2.48 4.18
N GLU A 96 -12.23 -2.47 5.52
CA GLU A 96 -11.08 -2.31 6.41
C GLU A 96 -10.05 -3.43 6.27
N ASN A 97 -10.52 -4.63 5.90
CA ASN A 97 -9.71 -5.83 5.71
C ASN A 97 -9.56 -6.22 4.23
N GLY A 98 -9.76 -5.28 3.29
CA GLY A 98 -9.72 -5.55 1.85
C GLY A 98 -8.43 -6.24 1.40
N VAL A 99 -7.27 -5.85 1.95
CA VAL A 99 -5.98 -6.49 1.63
C VAL A 99 -5.94 -7.96 2.08
N ASP A 100 -6.53 -8.29 3.23
CA ASP A 100 -6.62 -9.68 3.71
C ASP A 100 -7.50 -10.53 2.81
N ILE A 101 -8.66 -10.02 2.42
CA ILE A 101 -9.58 -10.70 1.51
C ILE A 101 -8.90 -10.97 0.16
N LEU A 102 -8.31 -9.94 -0.45
CA LEU A 102 -7.67 -10.07 -1.76
C LEU A 102 -6.42 -10.98 -1.72
N THR A 103 -5.66 -10.96 -0.62
CA THR A 103 -4.53 -11.87 -0.43
C THR A 103 -5.02 -13.33 -0.36
N ALA A 104 -6.04 -13.61 0.45
CA ALA A 104 -6.59 -14.96 0.59
C ALA A 104 -7.20 -15.47 -0.72
N GLU A 105 -7.86 -14.60 -1.49
CA GLU A 105 -8.35 -14.94 -2.82
C GLU A 105 -7.21 -15.31 -3.78
N LYS A 106 -6.11 -14.54 -3.79
CA LYS A 106 -4.92 -14.84 -4.58
C LYS A 106 -4.35 -16.22 -4.21
N GLU A 107 -4.11 -16.47 -2.93
CA GLU A 107 -3.55 -17.74 -2.44
C GLU A 107 -4.43 -18.93 -2.81
N LYS A 108 -5.76 -18.79 -2.67
CA LYS A 108 -6.71 -19.83 -3.06
C LYS A 108 -6.62 -20.15 -4.55
N ARG A 109 -6.46 -19.14 -5.42
CA ARG A 109 -6.30 -19.35 -6.86
C ARG A 109 -4.99 -20.08 -7.17
N GLU A 110 -3.88 -19.63 -6.59
CA GLU A 110 -2.56 -20.22 -6.79
C GLU A 110 -2.50 -21.69 -6.32
N ALA A 111 -3.20 -22.04 -5.25
CA ALA A 111 -3.30 -23.43 -4.78
C ALA A 111 -4.10 -24.36 -5.72
N THR A 112 -4.88 -23.79 -6.64
CA THR A 112 -5.69 -24.54 -7.62
C THR A 112 -5.08 -24.60 -9.02
N THR A 113 -3.90 -24.00 -9.21
CA THR A 113 -3.16 -23.95 -10.48
C THR A 113 -2.00 -24.94 -10.44
#